data_AF-A0A0Q0ZRS1-F1
#
_entry.id   AF-A0A0Q0ZRS1-F1
#
_cell.length_a   1.000
_cell.length_b   1.000
_cell.length_c   1.000
_cell.angle_alpha   90.00
_cell.angle_beta   90.00
_cell.angle_gamma   90.00
#
_symmetry.space_group_name_H-M   'P 1'
#
loop_
_entity.id
_entity.type
_entity.pdbx_description
1 polymer ?
#
loop_
_entity_poly.entity_id
_entity_poly.type
_entity_poly.pdbx_seq_one_letter_code
_entity_poly.pdbx_strand_id
1 'polypeptide(L)'
;MPAGDGDGGFFGPRVTPTPSVTPTPSYLVESTPISTPLPAPSPKATMPAATPAAATYVEIYNTTLTFNYNATAFGFNLVRPPMTIKYTVHPFMVERIIERESEYGTHPDVTFEREIPSEFAEFVVTIYDKNTLAVIAKEGYGRAYSYDDTQTLTIRMPGNYQIEMTGSFVTADVTITVPPENLSP
;
A
#
# COMPACT_ATOMS: atom_id res chain seq x y z
N MET A 1 79.18 14.04 -5.81
CA MET A 1 78.14 15.09 -5.68
C MET A 1 77.59 15.33 -7.07
N PRO A 2 76.26 15.27 -7.27
CA PRO A 2 75.64 15.15 -8.58
C PRO A 2 75.30 16.52 -9.20
N ALA A 3 75.15 16.54 -10.52
CA ALA A 3 74.50 17.62 -11.26
C ALA A 3 73.82 17.01 -12.49
N GLY A 4 72.61 17.48 -12.79
CA GLY A 4 72.10 17.53 -14.16
C GLY A 4 71.00 16.53 -14.49
N ASP A 5 69.78 17.03 -14.33
CA ASP A 5 68.51 16.55 -14.86
C ASP A 5 68.53 16.20 -16.36
N GLY A 6 67.60 15.33 -16.79
CA GLY A 6 67.03 15.46 -18.13
C GLY A 6 66.74 14.17 -18.91
N ASP A 7 65.52 13.68 -18.70
CA ASP A 7 64.60 13.19 -19.75
C ASP A 7 64.72 11.74 -20.26
N GLY A 8 63.68 10.97 -19.95
CA GLY A 8 63.45 9.58 -20.35
C GLY A 8 61.99 9.24 -20.05
N GLY A 9 61.14 9.36 -21.07
CA GLY A 9 59.69 9.40 -20.93
C GLY A 9 59.02 8.13 -20.43
N PHE A 10 57.85 8.28 -19.83
CA PHE A 10 56.95 7.16 -19.54
C PHE A 10 55.49 7.58 -19.72
N PHE A 11 54.79 6.83 -20.57
CA PHE A 11 53.34 6.79 -20.73
C PHE A 11 52.70 6.44 -19.38
N GLY A 12 51.93 7.37 -18.80
CA GLY A 12 51.10 7.10 -17.62
C GLY A 12 49.63 6.92 -18.02
N PRO A 13 48.91 5.90 -17.52
CA PRO A 13 47.50 5.72 -17.82
C PRO A 13 46.65 6.76 -17.09
N ARG A 14 45.61 7.25 -17.77
CA ARG A 14 44.53 8.06 -17.18
C ARG A 14 43.83 7.24 -16.10
N VAL A 15 43.96 7.63 -14.84
CA VAL A 15 43.17 7.07 -13.73
C VAL A 15 41.74 7.59 -13.82
N THR A 16 40.80 6.68 -14.10
CA THR A 16 39.37 6.90 -13.89
C THR A 16 39.09 6.73 -12.39
N PRO A 17 38.37 7.65 -11.70
CA PRO A 17 37.98 7.42 -10.32
C PRO A 17 37.04 6.21 -10.25
N THR A 18 37.46 5.17 -9.56
CA THR A 18 36.62 4.02 -9.19
C THR A 18 35.54 4.48 -8.21
N PRO A 19 34.26 4.11 -8.39
CA PRO A 19 33.24 4.41 -7.39
C PRO A 19 33.61 3.75 -6.06
N SER A 20 33.62 4.55 -4.99
CA SER A 20 33.80 4.07 -3.62
C SER A 20 32.61 3.16 -3.27
N VAL A 21 32.86 1.86 -3.14
CA VAL A 21 31.87 0.92 -2.61
C VAL A 21 31.60 1.27 -1.14
N THR A 22 30.37 1.69 -0.85
CA THR A 22 29.85 1.79 0.51
C THR A 22 29.99 0.41 1.19
N PRO A 23 30.65 0.30 2.34
CA PRO A 23 30.77 -0.98 3.02
C PRO A 23 29.39 -1.47 3.48
N THR A 24 29.02 -2.68 3.05
CA THR A 24 27.84 -3.40 3.52
C THR A 24 27.93 -3.59 5.05
N PRO A 25 26.89 -3.23 5.82
CA PRO A 25 26.96 -3.30 7.28
C PRO A 25 27.07 -4.76 7.80
N SER A 26 27.85 -4.98 8.87
CA SER A 26 28.36 -6.30 9.29
C SER A 26 27.32 -7.30 9.84
N TYR A 27 26.04 -6.99 9.74
CA TYR A 27 24.94 -7.90 10.14
C TYR A 27 24.29 -8.61 8.94
N LEU A 28 24.75 -8.34 7.72
CA LEU A 28 24.31 -9.02 6.50
C LEU A 28 25.40 -9.97 6.02
N VAL A 29 25.12 -11.28 6.07
CA VAL A 29 25.94 -12.30 5.43
C VAL A 29 25.32 -12.63 4.09
N GLU A 30 26.03 -12.34 3.01
CA GLU A 30 25.65 -12.77 1.66
C GLU A 30 25.81 -14.29 1.55
N SER A 31 24.75 -14.99 1.16
CA SER A 31 24.75 -16.43 0.94
C SER A 31 24.39 -16.74 -0.50
N THR A 32 25.12 -17.68 -1.11
CA THR A 32 24.69 -18.29 -2.37
C THR A 32 23.38 -19.06 -2.16
N PRO A 33 22.40 -18.95 -3.09
CA PRO A 33 21.21 -19.78 -3.07
C PRO A 33 21.59 -21.26 -3.15
N ILE A 34 20.94 -22.11 -2.35
CA ILE A 34 21.11 -23.56 -2.43
C ILE A 34 20.58 -24.03 -3.79
N SER A 35 21.45 -24.58 -4.63
CA SER A 35 21.04 -25.24 -5.87
C SER A 35 20.41 -26.58 -5.52
N THR A 36 19.09 -26.70 -5.62
CA THR A 36 18.38 -27.97 -5.50
C THR A 36 18.71 -28.82 -6.74
N PRO A 37 19.42 -29.97 -6.62
CA PRO A 37 19.61 -30.84 -7.76
C PRO A 37 18.24 -31.39 -8.19
N LEU A 38 17.81 -31.03 -9.41
CA LEU A 38 16.60 -31.58 -9.99
C LEU A 38 16.89 -33.05 -10.36
N PRO A 39 16.16 -34.03 -9.81
CA PRO A 39 16.32 -35.42 -10.22
C PRO A 39 16.02 -35.54 -11.72
N ALA A 40 16.81 -36.36 -12.43
CA ALA A 40 16.58 -36.65 -13.84
C ALA A 40 15.12 -37.10 -14.03
N PRO A 41 14.35 -36.49 -14.95
CA PRO A 41 12.95 -36.82 -15.10
C PRO A 41 12.81 -38.23 -15.66
N SER A 42 12.45 -39.20 -14.81
CA SER A 42 11.77 -40.40 -15.29
C SER A 42 10.40 -39.96 -15.83
N PRO A 43 9.97 -40.38 -17.03
CA PRO A 43 8.64 -40.04 -17.52
C PRO A 43 7.59 -40.71 -16.62
N LYS A 44 7.14 -39.97 -15.62
CA LYS A 44 5.95 -40.29 -14.84
C LYS A 44 4.82 -39.50 -15.46
N ALA A 45 3.78 -40.20 -15.91
CA ALA A 45 2.55 -39.56 -16.36
C ALA A 45 2.10 -38.59 -15.25
N THR A 46 2.28 -37.30 -15.50
CA THR A 46 1.86 -36.26 -14.57
C THR A 46 0.40 -36.01 -14.90
N MET A 47 -0.47 -36.43 -13.99
CA MET A 47 -1.87 -36.02 -14.03
C MET A 47 -1.88 -34.48 -14.08
N PRO A 48 -2.68 -33.84 -14.95
CA PRO A 48 -2.78 -32.38 -14.95
C PRO A 48 -3.00 -31.90 -13.52
N ALA A 49 -2.16 -30.96 -13.06
CA ALA A 49 -2.41 -30.30 -11.79
C ALA A 49 -3.84 -29.78 -11.83
N ALA A 50 -4.67 -30.23 -10.87
CA ALA A 50 -6.05 -29.78 -10.82
C ALA A 50 -6.05 -28.25 -10.84
N THR A 51 -6.70 -27.66 -11.83
CA THR A 51 -6.94 -26.22 -11.84
C THR A 51 -7.56 -25.87 -10.48
N PRO A 52 -6.98 -24.94 -9.70
CA PRO A 52 -7.57 -24.53 -8.44
C PRO A 52 -9.02 -24.15 -8.70
N ALA A 53 -9.95 -24.73 -7.93
CA ALA A 53 -11.35 -24.35 -8.02
C ALA A 53 -11.45 -22.82 -7.87
N ALA A 54 -12.30 -22.19 -8.68
CA ALA A 54 -12.54 -20.75 -8.58
C ALA A 54 -12.94 -20.44 -7.13
N ALA A 55 -12.20 -19.53 -6.48
CA ALA A 55 -12.50 -19.12 -5.12
C ALA A 55 -13.84 -18.35 -5.14
N THR A 56 -14.88 -18.97 -4.58
CA THR A 56 -16.17 -18.31 -4.37
C THR A 56 -16.09 -17.47 -3.10
N TYR A 57 -16.52 -16.22 -3.17
CA TYR A 57 -16.61 -15.31 -2.02
C TYR A 57 -18.05 -14.88 -1.80
N VAL A 58 -18.42 -14.67 -0.54
CA VAL A 58 -19.75 -14.19 -0.13
C VAL A 58 -19.61 -12.85 0.57
N GLU A 59 -20.54 -11.94 0.29
CA GLU A 59 -20.65 -10.64 0.97
C GLU A 59 -21.31 -10.83 2.33
N ILE A 60 -20.61 -10.42 3.39
CA ILE A 60 -21.13 -10.44 4.76
C ILE A 60 -21.52 -9.05 5.24
N TYR A 61 -21.08 -8.02 4.52
CA TYR A 61 -21.39 -6.63 4.79
C TYR A 61 -21.32 -5.85 3.48
N ASN A 62 -22.36 -5.07 3.18
CA ASN A 62 -22.41 -4.19 2.02
C ASN A 62 -23.31 -3.00 2.36
N THR A 63 -22.72 -1.85 2.68
CA THR A 63 -23.49 -0.66 3.04
C THR A 63 -22.72 0.61 2.73
N THR A 64 -23.47 1.70 2.62
CA THR A 64 -22.93 3.07 2.54
C THR A 64 -23.02 3.71 3.93
N LEU A 65 -21.92 4.29 4.41
CA LEU A 65 -21.82 4.95 5.70
C LEU A 65 -21.40 6.41 5.52
N THR A 66 -22.15 7.33 6.09
CA THR A 66 -21.74 8.74 6.16
C THR A 66 -21.07 9.03 7.49
N PHE A 67 -19.87 9.60 7.42
CA PHE A 67 -19.08 9.94 8.59
C PHE A 67 -18.94 11.45 8.79
N ASN A 68 -19.27 11.88 10.00
CA ASN A 68 -19.08 13.24 10.50
C ASN A 68 -18.58 13.18 11.94
N TYR A 69 -17.30 12.82 12.10
CA TYR A 69 -16.64 12.60 13.39
C TYR A 69 -17.27 11.49 14.25
N ASN A 70 -17.64 10.40 13.60
CA ASN A 70 -18.24 9.22 14.22
C ASN A 70 -17.46 7.95 13.85
N ALA A 71 -17.84 6.85 14.49
CA ALA A 71 -17.20 5.56 14.36
C ALA A 71 -18.26 4.44 14.31
N THR A 72 -17.93 3.36 13.63
CA THR A 72 -18.72 2.12 13.62
C THR A 72 -17.77 0.94 13.78
N ALA A 73 -18.19 -0.09 14.51
CA ALA A 73 -17.36 -1.28 14.72
C ALA A 73 -18.21 -2.55 14.78
N PHE A 74 -17.64 -3.66 14.31
CA PHE A 74 -18.24 -4.98 14.42
C PHE A 74 -17.17 -6.05 14.59
N GLY A 75 -17.55 -7.16 15.21
CA GLY A 75 -16.70 -8.33 15.39
C GLY A 75 -16.98 -9.39 14.34
N PHE A 76 -15.93 -10.03 13.84
CA PHE A 76 -16.05 -11.18 12.95
C PHE A 76 -14.98 -12.23 13.27
N ASN A 77 -15.39 -13.49 13.36
CA ASN A 77 -14.48 -14.61 13.56
C ASN A 77 -14.11 -15.24 12.21
N LEU A 78 -12.91 -14.95 11.72
CA LEU A 78 -12.41 -15.47 10.46
C LEU A 78 -11.75 -16.83 10.68
N VAL A 79 -12.44 -17.90 10.30
CA VAL A 79 -11.97 -19.29 10.41
C VAL A 79 -11.12 -19.67 9.19
N ARG A 80 -11.54 -19.25 8.00
CA ARG A 80 -10.86 -19.51 6.73
C ARG A 80 -10.55 -18.20 6.01
N PRO A 81 -9.28 -17.76 5.97
CA PRO A 81 -8.90 -16.60 5.19
C PRO A 81 -9.03 -16.86 3.67
N PRO A 82 -9.08 -15.80 2.84
CA PRO A 82 -8.90 -14.40 3.22
C PRO A 82 -10.22 -13.66 3.48
N MET A 83 -10.23 -12.71 4.41
CA MET A 83 -11.26 -11.66 4.47
C MET A 83 -10.80 -10.47 3.65
N THR A 84 -11.67 -9.94 2.79
CA THR A 84 -11.37 -8.76 1.98
C THR A 84 -12.35 -7.65 2.33
N ILE A 85 -11.82 -6.47 2.64
CA ILE A 85 -12.57 -5.24 2.92
C ILE A 85 -12.26 -4.28 1.79
N LYS A 86 -13.24 -4.02 0.94
CA LYS A 86 -13.15 -3.02 -0.13
C LYS A 86 -13.96 -1.81 0.29
N TYR A 87 -13.40 -0.63 0.10
CA TYR A 87 -14.13 0.61 0.32
C TYR A 87 -13.90 1.62 -0.81
N THR A 88 -14.93 2.40 -1.09
CA THR A 88 -14.89 3.56 -1.97
C THR A 88 -15.29 4.80 -1.16
N VAL A 89 -14.41 5.79 -1.09
CA VAL A 89 -14.59 7.03 -0.31
C VAL A 89 -15.04 8.15 -1.24
N HIS A 90 -16.08 8.85 -0.81
CA HIS A 90 -16.62 10.06 -1.41
C HIS A 90 -16.40 11.21 -0.43
N PRO A 91 -15.30 11.97 -0.54
CA PRO A 91 -15.02 13.10 0.34
C PRO A 91 -15.98 14.25 0.07
N PHE A 92 -16.30 15.02 1.11
CA PHE A 92 -17.03 16.27 0.94
C PHE A 92 -16.15 17.28 0.18
N MET A 93 -16.70 17.87 -0.88
CA MET A 93 -15.99 18.86 -1.70
C MET A 93 -16.16 20.27 -1.14
N VAL A 94 -15.11 21.07 -1.22
CA VAL A 94 -15.10 22.50 -0.85
C VAL A 94 -14.61 23.34 -2.03
N GLU A 95 -15.19 24.52 -2.18
CA GLU A 95 -14.75 25.48 -3.19
C GLU A 95 -13.48 26.21 -2.72
N ARG A 96 -12.48 26.27 -3.59
CA ARG A 96 -11.29 27.09 -3.41
C ARG A 96 -11.26 28.19 -4.47
N ILE A 97 -11.30 29.43 -3.99
CA ILE A 97 -11.13 30.62 -4.81
C ILE A 97 -9.64 30.91 -4.94
N ILE A 98 -9.14 30.97 -6.17
CA ILE A 98 -7.76 31.37 -6.46
C ILE A 98 -7.83 32.71 -7.20
N GLU A 99 -7.34 33.76 -6.55
CA GLU A 99 -7.14 35.07 -7.16
C GLU A 99 -5.72 35.13 -7.70
N ARG A 100 -5.58 35.46 -8.99
CA ARG A 100 -4.28 35.72 -9.61
C ARG A 100 -4.27 37.16 -10.12
N GLU A 101 -3.45 37.99 -9.49
CA GLU A 101 -3.13 39.32 -10.01
C GLU A 101 -2.32 39.18 -11.31
N SER A 102 -2.71 39.89 -12.36
CA SER A 102 -1.93 39.90 -13.60
C SER A 102 -0.76 40.90 -13.46
N GLU A 103 0.48 40.44 -13.55
CA GLU A 103 1.68 41.28 -13.35
C GLU A 103 1.99 42.25 -14.52
N TYR A 104 1.14 42.35 -15.56
CA TYR A 104 1.37 43.21 -16.73
C TYR A 104 0.07 43.81 -17.28
N GLY A 105 -0.09 45.14 -17.19
CA GLY A 105 -1.15 45.92 -17.85
C GLY A 105 -2.51 45.96 -17.14
N THR A 106 -3.48 46.70 -17.73
CA THR A 106 -4.86 46.86 -17.23
C THR A 106 -5.73 45.65 -17.56
N HIS A 107 -5.35 44.46 -17.07
CA HIS A 107 -6.19 43.27 -17.19
C HIS A 107 -6.95 43.03 -15.88
N PRO A 108 -8.22 42.62 -15.95
CA PRO A 108 -9.01 42.33 -14.76
C PRO A 108 -8.46 41.09 -14.06
N ASP A 109 -8.50 41.10 -12.72
CA ASP A 109 -8.20 39.93 -11.89
C ASP A 109 -9.08 38.75 -12.33
N VAL A 110 -8.46 37.59 -12.51
CA VAL A 110 -9.18 36.37 -12.92
C VAL A 110 -9.34 35.48 -11.70
N THR A 111 -10.59 35.36 -11.25
CA THR A 111 -10.99 34.46 -10.18
C THR A 111 -11.25 33.06 -10.77
N PHE A 112 -10.55 32.05 -10.27
CA PHE A 112 -10.83 30.65 -10.61
C PHE A 112 -11.47 29.95 -9.41
N GLU A 113 -12.67 29.40 -9.60
CA GLU A 113 -13.33 28.51 -8.65
C GLU A 113 -12.92 27.06 -8.98
N ARG A 114 -12.40 26.35 -7.98
CA ARG A 114 -12.09 24.91 -8.09
C ARG A 114 -12.69 24.17 -6.91
N GLU A 115 -13.51 23.16 -7.19
CA GLU A 115 -13.91 22.16 -6.19
C GLU A 115 -12.74 21.21 -5.89
N ILE A 116 -12.41 21.08 -4.62
CA ILE A 116 -11.39 20.15 -4.12
C ILE A 116 -11.94 19.35 -2.93
N PRO A 117 -11.47 18.12 -2.68
CA PRO A 117 -11.79 17.42 -1.44
C PRO A 117 -11.43 18.28 -0.23
N SER A 118 -12.31 18.31 0.78
CA SER A 118 -12.04 18.97 2.06
C SER A 118 -10.75 18.43 2.69
N GLU A 119 -9.92 19.32 3.22
CA GLU A 119 -8.71 18.93 3.97
C GLU A 119 -9.02 18.17 5.27
N PHE A 120 -10.27 18.23 5.73
CA PHE A 120 -10.78 17.50 6.88
C PHE A 120 -11.46 16.17 6.50
N ALA A 121 -11.54 15.85 5.20
CA ALA A 121 -12.08 14.57 4.74
C ALA A 121 -11.10 13.44 5.06
N GLU A 122 -11.53 12.52 5.93
CA GLU A 122 -10.72 11.39 6.39
C GLU A 122 -11.61 10.17 6.60
N PHE A 123 -11.12 9.00 6.20
CA PHE A 123 -11.73 7.70 6.49
C PHE A 123 -10.64 6.73 6.92
N VAL A 124 -10.86 5.95 7.99
CA VAL A 124 -9.86 5.00 8.48
C VAL A 124 -10.54 3.69 8.84
N VAL A 125 -10.01 2.59 8.31
CA VAL A 125 -10.35 1.22 8.70
C VAL A 125 -9.21 0.67 9.55
N THR A 126 -9.52 0.30 10.79
CA THR A 126 -8.59 -0.36 11.70
C THR A 126 -9.09 -1.75 12.05
N ILE A 127 -8.22 -2.76 11.93
CA ILE A 127 -8.50 -4.15 12.27
C ILE A 127 -7.72 -4.50 13.52
N TYR A 128 -8.43 -4.90 14.56
CA TYR A 128 -7.84 -5.36 15.82
C TYR A 128 -8.03 -6.87 15.96
N ASP A 129 -7.06 -7.56 16.54
CA ASP A 129 -7.28 -8.87 17.13
C ASP A 129 -8.06 -8.70 18.44
N LYS A 130 -9.22 -9.35 18.58
CA LYS A 130 -10.11 -9.16 19.75
C LYS A 130 -9.57 -9.75 21.04
N ASN A 131 -8.61 -10.68 20.96
CA ASN A 131 -8.05 -11.32 22.15
C ASN A 131 -6.93 -10.47 22.75
N THR A 132 -6.12 -9.85 21.88
CA THR A 132 -4.92 -9.09 22.27
C THR A 132 -5.10 -7.58 22.19
N LEU A 133 -6.14 -7.11 21.49
CA LEU A 133 -6.37 -5.70 21.11
C LEU A 133 -5.24 -5.10 20.27
N ALA A 134 -4.38 -5.93 19.68
CA ALA A 134 -3.31 -5.48 18.81
C ALA A 134 -3.89 -5.05 17.46
N VAL A 135 -3.38 -3.93 16.92
CA VAL A 135 -3.68 -3.50 15.55
C VAL A 135 -3.00 -4.47 14.58
N ILE A 136 -3.81 -5.18 13.80
CA ILE A 136 -3.36 -6.12 12.78
C ILE A 136 -3.19 -5.43 11.44
N ALA A 137 -4.09 -4.49 11.13
CA ALA A 137 -4.02 -3.67 9.94
C ALA A 137 -4.69 -2.33 10.19
N LYS A 138 -4.19 -1.28 9.52
CA LYS A 138 -4.78 0.05 9.55
C LYS A 138 -4.53 0.73 8.22
N GLU A 139 -5.60 1.08 7.52
CA GLU A 139 -5.55 1.80 6.25
C GLU A 139 -6.67 2.82 6.15
N GLY A 140 -6.63 3.71 5.16
CA GLY A 140 -7.61 4.77 5.07
C GLY A 140 -7.50 5.66 3.83
N TYR A 141 -8.26 6.76 3.88
CA TYR A 141 -8.25 7.85 2.94
C TYR A 141 -7.92 9.16 3.64
N GLY A 142 -7.08 9.98 3.00
CA GLY A 142 -6.80 11.34 3.44
C GLY A 142 -5.75 11.43 4.57
N ARG A 143 -5.26 12.66 4.80
CA ARG A 143 -4.20 12.98 5.76
C ARG A 143 -2.92 12.14 5.57
N ALA A 144 -2.72 11.15 6.45
CA ALA A 144 -1.55 10.28 6.47
C ALA A 144 -1.72 9.04 5.57
N TYR A 145 -2.90 8.87 4.97
CA TYR A 145 -3.24 7.75 4.10
C TYR A 145 -3.30 8.16 2.63
N SER A 146 -3.54 7.18 1.75
CA SER A 146 -3.70 7.44 0.32
C SER A 146 -4.90 8.37 0.06
N TYR A 147 -4.84 9.13 -1.04
CA TYR A 147 -5.97 9.88 -1.57
C TYR A 147 -6.67 9.10 -2.69
N ASP A 148 -6.38 7.80 -2.85
CA ASP A 148 -7.13 6.93 -3.74
C ASP A 148 -8.52 6.67 -3.18
N ASP A 149 -9.55 7.02 -3.95
CA ASP A 149 -10.93 6.88 -3.53
C ASP A 149 -11.32 5.41 -3.30
N THR A 150 -10.75 4.48 -4.05
CA THR A 150 -11.04 3.04 -3.90
C THR A 150 -9.83 2.27 -3.42
N GLN A 151 -10.00 1.53 -2.32
CA GLN A 151 -8.93 0.71 -1.76
C GLN A 151 -9.45 -0.66 -1.32
N THR A 152 -8.53 -1.59 -1.11
CA THR A 152 -8.84 -2.95 -0.69
C THR A 152 -7.83 -3.44 0.32
N LEU A 153 -8.32 -3.82 1.49
CA LEU A 153 -7.56 -4.42 2.57
C LEU A 153 -7.87 -5.92 2.65
N THR A 154 -6.84 -6.77 2.66
CA THR A 154 -7.00 -8.23 2.72
C THR A 154 -6.33 -8.81 3.96
N ILE A 155 -7.12 -9.48 4.80
CA ILE A 155 -6.65 -10.21 5.98
C ILE A 155 -6.47 -11.68 5.59
N ARG A 156 -5.24 -12.16 5.68
CA ARG A 156 -4.83 -13.50 5.19
C ARG A 156 -4.63 -14.54 6.28
N MET A 157 -4.80 -14.16 7.54
CA MET A 157 -4.66 -15.05 8.68
C MET A 157 -6.03 -15.27 9.34
N PRO A 158 -6.31 -16.47 9.85
CA PRO A 158 -7.49 -16.70 10.67
C PRO A 158 -7.36 -15.98 12.02
N GLY A 159 -8.48 -15.61 12.61
CA GLY A 159 -8.52 -14.91 13.89
C GLY A 159 -9.87 -14.31 14.21
N ASN A 160 -10.02 -13.87 15.46
CA ASN A 160 -11.21 -13.16 15.92
C ASN A 160 -10.93 -11.67 15.85
N TYR A 161 -11.55 -10.98 14.88
CA TYR A 161 -11.22 -9.60 14.55
C TYR A 161 -12.33 -8.63 14.96
N GLN A 162 -11.92 -7.42 15.33
CA GLN A 162 -12.79 -6.24 15.39
C GLN A 162 -12.41 -5.34 14.24
N ILE A 163 -13.39 -5.08 13.37
CA ILE A 163 -13.26 -4.12 12.28
C ILE A 163 -13.88 -2.83 12.78
N GLU A 164 -13.07 -1.78 12.83
CA GLU A 164 -13.48 -0.44 13.23
C GLU A 164 -13.27 0.52 12.08
N MET A 165 -14.29 1.31 11.77
CA MET A 165 -14.29 2.32 10.74
C MET A 165 -14.62 3.67 11.35
N THR A 166 -13.74 4.64 11.15
CA THR A 166 -13.89 6.01 11.62
C THR A 166 -13.79 6.98 10.45
N GLY A 167 -14.36 8.18 10.60
CA GLY A 167 -14.16 9.20 9.57
C GLY A 167 -14.74 10.57 9.92
N SER A 168 -14.42 11.53 9.06
CA SER A 168 -14.91 12.91 9.11
C SER A 168 -15.11 13.43 7.69
N PHE A 169 -16.25 14.07 7.43
CA PHE A 169 -16.59 14.70 6.14
C PHE A 169 -16.44 13.79 4.92
N VAL A 170 -16.85 12.51 5.06
CA VAL A 170 -16.79 11.51 4.00
C VAL A 170 -18.05 10.66 3.99
N THR A 171 -18.41 10.13 2.83
CA THR A 171 -19.28 8.97 2.70
C THR A 171 -18.47 7.81 2.16
N ALA A 172 -18.59 6.62 2.73
CA ALA A 172 -17.85 5.44 2.31
C ALA A 172 -18.80 4.29 1.95
N ASP A 173 -18.67 3.76 0.74
CA ASP A 173 -19.28 2.49 0.35
C ASP A 173 -18.35 1.36 0.78
N VAL A 174 -18.81 0.46 1.65
CA VAL A 174 -17.98 -0.59 2.22
C VAL A 174 -18.57 -1.96 1.90
N THR A 175 -17.74 -2.83 1.34
CA THR A 175 -18.06 -4.23 1.09
C THR A 175 -17.05 -5.13 1.77
N ILE A 176 -17.53 -6.13 2.52
CA ILE A 176 -16.69 -7.14 3.15
C ILE A 176 -17.07 -8.51 2.64
N THR A 177 -16.07 -9.23 2.16
CA THR A 177 -16.24 -10.58 1.61
C THR A 177 -15.35 -11.58 2.32
N VAL A 178 -15.85 -12.80 2.43
CA VAL A 178 -15.15 -13.95 3.01
C VAL A 178 -15.46 -15.22 2.21
N PRO A 179 -14.65 -16.27 2.32
CA PRO A 179 -15.00 -17.59 1.82
C PRO A 179 -16.29 -18.11 2.51
N PRO A 180 -17.20 -18.77 1.77
CA PRO A 180 -18.51 -19.23 2.27
C PRO A 180 -18.42 -20.21 3.45
N GLU A 181 -17.28 -20.89 3.61
CA GLU A 181 -17.03 -21.80 4.72
C GLU A 181 -17.01 -21.09 6.08
N ASN A 182 -16.84 -19.76 6.11
CA ASN A 182 -16.95 -18.97 7.34
C ASN A 182 -18.39 -18.75 7.79
N LEU A 183 -19.38 -19.03 6.93
CA LEU A 183 -20.81 -18.89 7.23
C LEU A 183 -21.48 -20.23 7.54
N SER A 184 -20.75 -21.34 7.41
CA SER A 184 -21.24 -22.66 7.77
C SER A 184 -20.88 -22.96 9.23
N PRO A 185 -21.85 -23.42 10.06
CA PRO A 185 -21.62 -23.74 11.47
C PRO A 185 -20.68 -24.93 11.68
#